data_AF-A0A2R6ANC9-F1
#
_entry.id   AF-A0A2R6ANC9-F1
#
_cell.length_a   1.000
_cell.length_b   1.000
_cell.length_c   1.000
_cell.angle_alpha   90.00
_cell.angle_beta   90.00
_cell.angle_gamma   90.00
#
_symmetry.space_group_name_H-M   'P 1'
#
loop_
_entity.id
_entity.type
_entity.pdbx_description
1 polymer ?
#
loop_
_entity_poly.entity_id
_entity_poly.type
_entity_poly.pdbx_seq_one_letter_code
_entity_poly.pdbx_strand_id
1 'polypeptide(L)'
;MWSLMLTPYEVAVKSVIPAVRRMVAKRLISKYGLTQKEAAELLGVSQSAISRYGSEERGVAIDLESHKDVVERVEVLAREIASGLVAKAFIAKRIDEICDYSIKKGYMCEFHGRIDPEVTQINCSVCLEES
;
A
#
# COMPACT_ATOMS: atom_id res chain seq x y z
N MET A 1 -20.73 -25.06 -3.35
CA MET A 1 -20.23 -23.81 -2.76
C MET A 1 -18.96 -23.49 -3.50
N TRP A 2 -18.89 -22.37 -4.21
CA TRP A 2 -17.66 -22.00 -4.92
C TRP A 2 -16.63 -21.52 -3.89
N SER A 3 -15.44 -22.10 -3.93
CA SER A 3 -14.29 -21.63 -3.16
C SER A 3 -13.80 -20.32 -3.77
N LEU A 4 -13.53 -19.33 -2.92
CA LEU A 4 -12.87 -18.11 -3.34
C LEU A 4 -11.38 -18.42 -3.51
N MET A 5 -10.77 -17.97 -4.60
CA MET A 5 -9.33 -18.11 -4.82
C MET A 5 -8.79 -16.75 -5.26
N LEU A 6 -8.20 -16.00 -4.34
CA LEU A 6 -7.62 -14.69 -4.63
C LEU A 6 -6.12 -14.81 -4.90
N THR A 7 -5.68 -14.24 -6.02
CA THR A 7 -4.26 -14.10 -6.31
C THR A 7 -3.61 -13.03 -5.42
N PRO A 8 -2.29 -13.08 -5.19
CA PRO A 8 -1.57 -12.06 -4.42
C PRO A 8 -1.85 -10.63 -4.91
N TYR A 9 -1.94 -10.43 -6.23
CA TYR A 9 -2.19 -9.10 -6.80
C TYR A 9 -3.63 -8.62 -6.53
N GLU A 10 -4.63 -9.51 -6.58
CA GLU A 10 -6.01 -9.16 -6.22
C GLU A 10 -6.15 -8.80 -4.74
N VAL A 11 -5.38 -9.48 -3.88
CA VAL A 11 -5.25 -9.12 -2.46
C VAL A 11 -4.58 -7.76 -2.31
N ALA A 12 -3.47 -7.53 -3.01
CA ALA A 12 -2.66 -6.31 -2.90
C ALA A 12 -3.42 -5.05 -3.33
N VAL A 13 -4.24 -5.14 -4.38
CA VAL A 13 -5.11 -4.03 -4.83
C VAL A 13 -6.11 -3.63 -3.74
N LYS A 14 -6.56 -4.58 -2.93
CA LYS A 14 -7.52 -4.36 -1.82
C LYS A 14 -6.86 -3.98 -0.49
N SER A 15 -5.53 -4.11 -0.37
CA SER A 15 -4.81 -3.99 0.91
C SER A 15 -3.53 -3.15 0.82
N VAL A 16 -2.49 -3.65 0.15
CA VAL A 16 -1.14 -3.08 0.08
C VAL A 16 -1.13 -1.72 -0.61
N ILE A 17 -1.65 -1.65 -1.84
CA ILE A 17 -1.63 -0.42 -2.62
C ILE A 17 -2.35 0.74 -1.91
N PRO A 18 -3.59 0.58 -1.37
CA PRO A 18 -4.25 1.66 -0.65
C PRO A 18 -3.52 2.02 0.66
N ALA A 19 -2.90 1.06 1.35
CA ALA A 19 -2.09 1.33 2.54
C ALA A 19 -0.85 2.18 2.20
N VAL A 20 -0.09 1.81 1.17
CA VAL A 20 1.10 2.57 0.72
C VAL A 20 0.70 3.99 0.31
N ARG A 21 -0.36 4.16 -0.51
CA ARG A 21 -0.85 5.50 -0.89
C ARG A 21 -1.21 6.35 0.32
N ARG A 22 -1.87 5.76 1.32
CA ARG A 22 -2.18 6.44 2.58
C ARG A 22 -0.92 6.87 3.33
N MET A 23 0.05 5.98 3.46
CA MET A 23 1.30 6.27 4.18
C MET A 23 2.06 7.42 3.52
N VAL A 24 2.14 7.43 2.18
CA VAL A 24 2.77 8.52 1.41
C VAL A 24 2.00 9.83 1.60
N ALA A 25 0.67 9.82 1.41
CA ALA A 25 -0.16 11.01 1.58
C ALA A 25 -0.03 11.64 2.98
N LYS A 26 -0.04 10.80 4.04
CA LYS A 26 0.14 11.26 5.42
C LYS A 26 1.45 12.03 5.59
N ARG A 27 2.56 11.52 5.05
CA ARG A 27 3.89 12.17 5.14
C ARG A 27 3.97 13.45 4.31
N LEU A 28 3.41 13.45 3.09
CA LEU A 28 3.32 14.66 2.27
C LEU A 28 2.62 15.81 3.02
N ILE A 29 1.53 15.49 3.72
CA ILE A 29 0.76 16.49 4.47
C ILE A 29 1.47 16.88 5.77
N SER A 30 1.81 15.91 6.63
CA SER A 30 2.27 16.20 7.99
C SER A 30 3.72 16.67 8.07
N LYS A 31 4.59 16.21 7.17
CA LYS A 31 6.04 16.49 7.21
C LYS A 31 6.46 17.53 6.18
N TYR A 32 5.80 17.58 5.03
CA TYR A 32 6.16 18.48 3.93
C TYR A 32 5.14 19.60 3.71
N GLY A 33 4.05 19.64 4.49
CA GLY A 33 3.10 20.76 4.51
C GLY A 33 2.17 20.86 3.30
N LEU A 34 2.08 19.80 2.48
CA LEU A 34 1.15 19.80 1.34
C LEU A 34 -0.30 19.77 1.83
N THR A 35 -1.18 20.44 1.08
CA THR A 35 -2.61 20.31 1.25
C THR A 35 -3.10 18.93 0.81
N GLN A 36 -4.28 18.52 1.30
CA GLN A 36 -4.91 17.27 0.84
C GLN A 36 -5.17 17.27 -0.67
N LYS A 37 -5.43 18.44 -1.26
CA LYS A 37 -5.66 18.60 -2.69
C LYS A 37 -4.38 18.35 -3.49
N GLU A 38 -3.26 18.97 -3.11
CA GLU A 38 -1.97 18.75 -3.77
C GLU A 38 -1.52 17.29 -3.67
N ALA A 39 -1.64 16.69 -2.48
CA ALA A 39 -1.33 15.27 -2.30
C ALA A 39 -2.21 14.36 -3.17
N ALA A 40 -3.51 14.67 -3.30
CA ALA A 40 -4.44 13.93 -4.14
C ALA A 40 -4.07 14.01 -5.64
N GLU A 41 -3.71 15.20 -6.12
CA GLU A 41 -3.30 15.44 -7.51
C GLU A 41 -2.01 14.70 -7.88
N LEU A 42 -1.04 14.67 -6.97
CA LEU A 42 0.22 13.95 -7.13
C LEU A 42 0.03 12.43 -7.13
N LEU A 43 -0.80 11.92 -6.21
CA LEU A 43 -1.04 10.49 -6.05
C LEU A 43 -2.12 9.93 -6.99
N GLY A 44 -2.80 10.78 -7.77
CA GLY A 44 -3.81 10.38 -8.73
C GLY A 44 -5.07 9.81 -8.07
N VAL A 45 -5.48 10.35 -6.93
CA VAL A 45 -6.68 9.95 -6.18
C VAL A 45 -7.59 11.16 -5.94
N SER A 46 -8.83 10.94 -5.48
CA SER A 46 -9.69 12.06 -5.09
C SER A 46 -9.23 12.67 -3.76
N GLN A 47 -9.45 13.98 -3.58
CA GLN A 47 -9.22 14.62 -2.28
C GLN A 47 -10.09 14.00 -1.17
N SER A 48 -11.28 13.49 -1.52
CA SER A 48 -12.14 12.72 -0.62
C SER A 48 -11.55 11.36 -0.22
N ALA A 49 -10.70 10.74 -1.06
CA ALA A 49 -9.96 9.55 -0.67
C ALA A 49 -8.92 9.91 0.41
N ILE A 50 -8.20 11.01 0.22
CA ILE A 50 -7.21 11.52 1.19
C ILE A 50 -7.88 11.92 2.51
N SER A 51 -9.01 12.61 2.50
CA SER A 51 -9.69 12.99 3.74
C SER A 51 -10.13 11.78 4.56
N ARG A 52 -10.48 10.68 3.88
CA ARG A 52 -10.82 9.39 4.49
C ARG A 52 -9.61 8.57 4.95
N TYR A 53 -8.39 8.92 4.56
CA TYR A 53 -7.19 8.23 5.04
C TYR A 53 -6.92 8.43 6.53
N GLY A 54 -7.55 9.45 7.15
CA GLY A 54 -7.56 9.65 8.60
C GLY A 54 -8.68 8.93 9.34
N SER A 55 -9.79 8.59 8.67
CA SER A 55 -10.88 7.80 9.25
C SER A 55 -10.59 6.32 9.05
N GLU A 56 -10.32 5.58 10.12
CA GLU A 56 -10.08 4.13 10.12
C GLU A 56 -11.28 3.31 9.59
N GLU A 57 -12.40 3.96 9.27
CA GLU A 57 -13.60 3.38 8.68
C GLU A 57 -13.45 3.16 7.17
N ARG A 58 -12.74 2.09 6.84
CA ARG A 58 -13.30 0.99 6.03
C ARG A 58 -12.41 -0.23 6.20
N GLY A 59 -13.07 -1.34 6.54
CA GLY A 59 -12.47 -2.55 7.08
C GLY A 59 -11.25 -3.04 6.32
N VAL A 60 -10.37 -3.66 7.10
CA VAL A 60 -9.26 -4.47 6.64
C VAL A 60 -8.03 -3.67 6.15
N ALA A 61 -7.70 -2.52 6.75
CA ALA A 61 -6.38 -1.92 6.49
C ALA A 61 -5.27 -2.82 7.03
N ILE A 62 -4.37 -3.30 6.16
CA ILE A 62 -3.12 -3.90 6.63
C ILE A 62 -2.27 -2.84 7.33
N ASP A 63 -1.58 -3.25 8.39
CA ASP A 63 -0.69 -2.38 9.14
C ASP A 63 0.75 -2.45 8.62
N LEU A 64 0.98 -1.76 7.49
CA LEU A 64 2.32 -1.59 6.94
C LEU A 64 3.20 -0.62 7.75
N GLU A 65 2.63 0.18 8.66
CA GLU A 65 3.43 1.10 9.50
C GLU A 65 4.23 0.33 10.56
N SER A 66 3.84 -0.91 10.89
CA SER A 66 4.61 -1.81 11.75
C SER A 66 5.92 -2.34 11.11
N HIS A 67 6.06 -2.23 9.79
CA HIS A 67 7.20 -2.74 9.03
C HIS A 67 8.19 -1.62 8.68
N LYS A 68 9.30 -1.54 9.44
CA LYS A 68 10.30 -0.47 9.33
C LYS A 68 10.88 -0.29 7.93
N ASP A 69 11.08 -1.38 7.20
CA ASP A 69 11.59 -1.39 5.83
C ASP A 69 10.60 -0.79 4.82
N VAL A 70 9.30 -1.05 4.98
CA VAL A 70 8.25 -0.39 4.20
C VAL A 70 8.16 1.10 4.56
N VAL A 71 8.21 1.42 5.85
CA VAL A 71 8.22 2.81 6.34
C VAL A 71 9.37 3.60 5.72
N GLU A 72 10.59 3.05 5.70
CA GLU A 72 11.76 3.71 5.10
C GLU A 72 11.57 3.98 3.61
N ARG A 73 11.07 2.99 2.84
CA ARG A 73 10.79 3.16 1.41
C ARG A 73 9.75 4.24 1.15
N VAL A 74 8.71 4.29 1.98
CA VAL A 74 7.67 5.32 1.89
C VAL A 74 8.23 6.71 2.27
N GLU A 75 9.10 6.82 3.28
CA GLU A 75 9.77 8.07 3.63
C GLU A 75 10.63 8.60 2.48
N VAL A 76 11.39 7.71 1.82
CA VAL A 76 12.19 8.04 0.63
C VAL A 76 11.28 8.56 -0.48
N LEU A 77 10.20 7.84 -0.81
CA LEU A 77 9.26 8.26 -1.85
C LEU A 77 8.58 9.60 -1.51
N ALA A 78 8.13 9.81 -0.28
CA ALA A 78 7.52 11.07 0.13
C ALA A 78 8.49 12.24 0.01
N ARG A 79 9.77 12.03 0.35
CA ARG A 79 10.84 13.03 0.17
C ARG A 79 11.10 13.33 -1.32
N GLU A 80 11.19 12.30 -2.16
CA GLU A 80 11.36 12.44 -3.61
C GLU A 80 10.22 13.28 -4.21
N ILE A 81 8.97 12.97 -3.82
CA ILE A 81 7.79 13.73 -4.25
C ILE A 81 7.83 15.18 -3.77
N ALA A 82 8.14 15.40 -2.50
CA ALA A 82 8.20 16.75 -1.92
C ALA A 82 9.33 17.61 -2.49
N SER A 83 10.41 16.99 -2.99
CA SER A 83 11.53 17.71 -3.63
C SER A 83 11.19 18.31 -4.99
N GLY A 84 10.06 17.93 -5.59
CA GLY A 84 9.56 18.47 -6.86
C GLY A 84 9.94 17.64 -8.10
N LEU A 85 9.40 18.07 -9.27
CA LEU A 85 9.61 17.54 -10.63
C LEU A 85 9.70 16.00 -10.78
N VAL A 86 8.94 15.23 -9.99
CA VAL A 86 8.73 13.80 -10.25
C VAL A 86 7.53 13.58 -11.17
N ALA A 87 7.74 12.81 -12.24
CA ALA A 87 6.67 12.43 -13.15
C ALA A 87 5.68 11.47 -12.45
N LYS A 88 4.39 11.53 -12.80
CA LYS A 88 3.38 10.59 -12.28
C LYS A 88 3.74 9.11 -12.52
N ALA A 89 4.36 8.82 -13.67
CA ALA A 89 4.85 7.47 -13.98
C ALA A 89 5.93 6.98 -12.99
N PHE A 90 6.80 7.88 -12.53
CA PHE A 90 7.79 7.56 -11.50
C PHE A 90 7.11 7.23 -10.17
N ILE A 91 6.16 8.05 -9.72
CA ILE A 91 5.41 7.80 -8.49
C ILE A 91 4.68 6.45 -8.55
N ALA A 92 4.00 6.17 -9.67
CA ALA A 92 3.33 4.90 -9.88
C ALA A 92 4.29 3.72 -9.78
N LYS A 93 5.45 3.79 -10.47
CA LYS A 93 6.49 2.76 -10.41
C LYS A 93 7.01 2.55 -8.99
N ARG A 94 7.28 3.62 -8.23
CA ARG A 94 7.79 3.50 -6.85
C ARG A 94 6.76 2.87 -5.91
N ILE A 95 5.48 3.17 -6.08
CA ILE A 95 4.39 2.51 -5.33
C ILE A 95 4.34 1.02 -5.68
N ASP A 96 4.47 0.67 -6.96
CA ASP A 96 4.49 -0.71 -7.45
C ASP A 96 5.67 -1.50 -6.86
N GLU A 97 6.88 -0.92 -6.84
CA GLU A 97 8.07 -1.52 -6.21
C GLU A 97 7.86 -1.79 -4.70
N ILE A 98 7.21 -0.87 -3.97
CA ILE A 98 6.89 -1.05 -2.56
C ILE A 98 5.83 -2.15 -2.39
N CYS A 99 4.87 -2.21 -3.31
CA CYS A 99 3.83 -3.22 -3.34
C CYS A 99 4.42 -4.62 -3.52
N ASP A 100 5.19 -4.83 -4.58
CA ASP A 100 5.89 -6.08 -4.87
C ASP A 100 6.80 -6.50 -3.71
N TYR A 101 7.53 -5.56 -3.13
CA TYR A 101 8.36 -5.82 -1.95
C TYR A 101 7.51 -6.35 -0.78
N SER A 102 6.37 -5.71 -0.51
CA SER A 102 5.46 -6.11 0.58
C SER A 102 4.81 -7.47 0.32
N ILE A 103 4.48 -7.77 -0.95
CA ILE A 103 3.97 -9.08 -1.39
C ILE A 103 5.02 -10.17 -1.12
N LYS A 104 6.25 -9.98 -1.60
CA LYS A 104 7.35 -10.95 -1.44
C LYS A 104 7.75 -11.18 0.01
N LYS A 105 7.58 -10.18 0.88
CA LYS A 105 7.78 -10.31 2.32
C LYS A 105 6.63 -10.98 3.07
N GLY A 106 5.49 -11.21 2.42
CA GLY A 106 4.32 -11.82 3.02
C GLY A 106 3.56 -10.91 4.00
N TYR A 107 3.75 -9.60 3.93
CA TYR A 107 3.13 -8.65 4.88
C TYR A 107 1.61 -8.52 4.74
N MET A 108 1.03 -9.05 3.67
CA MET A 108 -0.42 -9.14 3.50
C MET A 108 -1.00 -10.53 3.80
N CYS A 109 -0.20 -11.52 4.22
CA CYS A 109 -0.66 -12.90 4.41
C CYS A 109 -1.78 -13.03 5.46
N GLU A 110 -1.72 -12.27 6.55
CA GLU A 110 -2.78 -12.24 7.57
C GLU A 110 -4.10 -11.72 6.99
N PHE A 111 -4.04 -10.67 6.17
CA PHE A 111 -5.20 -10.15 5.46
C PHE A 111 -5.73 -11.17 4.45
N HIS A 112 -4.83 -11.81 3.69
CA HIS A 112 -5.18 -12.83 2.70
C HIS A 112 -5.96 -13.98 3.35
N GLY A 113 -5.49 -14.51 4.48
CA GLY A 113 -6.20 -15.58 5.20
C GLY A 113 -7.56 -15.20 5.78
N ARG A 114 -7.78 -13.91 6.06
CA ARG A 114 -9.09 -13.43 6.53
C ARG A 114 -10.12 -13.37 5.41
N ILE A 115 -9.69 -13.00 4.20
CA ILE A 115 -10.59 -12.84 3.05
C ILE A 115 -10.73 -14.14 2.25
N ASP A 116 -9.72 -15.00 2.28
CA ASP A 116 -9.65 -16.29 1.59
C ASP A 116 -9.06 -17.34 2.56
N PRO A 117 -9.87 -17.87 3.49
CA PRO A 117 -9.40 -18.82 4.51
C PRO A 117 -8.92 -20.16 3.92
N GLU A 118 -9.33 -20.51 2.71
CA GLU A 118 -8.95 -21.78 2.06
C GLU A 118 -7.49 -21.76 1.58
N VAL A 119 -6.93 -20.57 1.30
CA VAL A 119 -5.52 -20.39 0.94
C VAL A 119 -4.58 -20.49 2.17
N THR A 120 -5.09 -20.30 3.39
CA THR A 120 -4.30 -20.41 4.63
C THR A 120 -4.09 -21.85 5.13
N GLN A 121 -3.56 -22.70 4.27
CA GLN A 121 -2.85 -23.89 4.75
C GLN A 121 -1.43 -23.47 5.18
N ILE A 122 -0.92 -24.12 6.23
CA ILE A 122 0.27 -23.76 7.03
C ILE A 122 1.57 -23.56 6.20
N ASN A 123 1.59 -23.95 4.92
CA ASN A 123 2.72 -23.83 4.00
C ASN A 123 2.35 -23.08 2.70
N CYS A 124 1.74 -21.90 2.80
CA CYS A 124 1.40 -21.08 1.64
C CYS A 124 2.68 -20.52 0.97
N SER A 125 2.96 -20.95 -0.26
CA SER A 125 4.10 -20.50 -1.08
C SER A 125 3.69 -19.56 -2.23
N VAL A 126 2.42 -19.13 -2.27
CA VAL A 126 1.84 -18.37 -3.40
C VAL A 126 2.60 -17.06 -3.69
N CYS A 127 3.13 -16.39 -2.67
CA CYS A 127 3.86 -15.13 -2.80
C CYS A 127 5.39 -15.29 -2.70
N LEU A 128 5.88 -16.50 -2.41
CA LEU A 128 7.28 -16.79 -2.21
C LEU A 128 7.90 -17.15 -3.56
N GLU A 129 8.63 -16.21 -4.17
CA GLU A 129 9.66 -16.60 -5.14
C GLU A 129 10.83 -17.19 -4.37
N GLU A 130 11.18 -18.44 -4.64
CA GLU A 130 12.45 -19.00 -4.21
C GLU A 130 13.57 -18.09 -4.74
N SER A 131 14.39 -17.59 -3.82
CA SER A 131 15.59 -16.79 -4.13
C SER A 131 16.72 -17.71 -4.56
#